data_AF-A0A918XY53-F1
#
_entry.id   AF-A0A918XY53-F1
#
_cell.length_a   1.000
_cell.length_b   1.000
_cell.length_c   1.000
_cell.angle_alpha   90.00
_cell.angle_beta   90.00
_cell.angle_gamma   90.00
#
_symmetry.space_group_name_H-M   'P 1'
#
loop_
_entity.id
_entity.type
_entity.pdbx_description
1 polymer ?
#
loop_
_entity_poly.entity_id
_entity_poly.type
_entity_poly.pdbx_seq_one_letter_code
_entity_poly.pdbx_strand_id
1 'polypeptide(L)'
;MSRLPALALTAALVAGGAQAAEPEREKQLLEIAASCAAFYQAGFDRLDLAVEPNEARRQAFIRVVDALSAKRMPPGDREPWFIEYVVGRTGIVVNLIDLKPDEVIPKVRSNLTACDKLLPEMNAAAGLE
;
A
#
# COMPACT_ATOMS: atom_id res chain seq x y z
N MET A 1 -21.63 47.39 41.22
CA MET A 1 -21.96 48.09 39.96
C MET A 1 -20.75 47.98 39.05
N SER A 2 -20.94 47.34 37.87
CA SER A 2 -20.12 47.47 36.63
C SER A 2 -18.62 47.09 36.68
N ARG A 3 -17.98 46.41 35.72
CA ARG A 3 -18.28 45.83 34.40
C ARG A 3 -17.04 44.96 34.03
N LEU A 4 -17.24 43.80 33.39
CA LEU A 4 -16.22 43.05 32.61
C LEU A 4 -15.94 43.78 31.27
N PRO A 5 -14.79 43.59 30.57
CA PRO A 5 -14.42 42.35 29.84
C PRO A 5 -12.93 41.93 30.02
N ALA A 6 -12.59 40.65 30.17
CA ALA A 6 -12.51 39.61 29.14
C ALA A 6 -11.62 40.02 27.93
N LEU A 7 -10.33 39.68 28.01
CA LEU A 7 -9.44 39.54 26.84
C LEU A 7 -8.57 38.30 27.07
N ALA A 8 -9.10 37.17 26.60
CA ALA A 8 -8.33 35.95 26.39
C ALA A 8 -7.50 36.13 25.12
N LEU A 9 -6.17 36.19 25.23
CA LEU A 9 -5.29 36.08 24.08
C LEU A 9 -4.96 34.60 23.82
N THR A 10 -5.74 34.03 22.92
CA THR A 10 -5.35 33.10 21.85
C THR A 10 -4.30 32.03 22.18
N ALA A 11 -4.81 30.84 22.50
CA ALA A 11 -4.18 29.59 22.13
C ALA A 11 -4.11 29.50 20.60
N ALA A 12 -2.98 29.88 20.02
CA ALA A 12 -2.68 29.66 18.61
C ALA A 12 -1.49 28.71 18.56
N LEU A 13 -1.76 27.41 18.34
CA LEU A 13 -0.91 26.42 17.67
C LEU A 13 -1.57 25.03 17.74
N VAL A 14 -2.77 24.93 17.16
CA VAL A 14 -3.29 23.65 16.64
C VAL A 14 -3.66 23.90 15.19
N ALA A 15 -2.68 23.90 14.30
CA ALA A 15 -2.88 23.84 12.86
C ALA A 15 -1.55 23.45 12.18
N GLY A 16 -1.09 22.23 12.42
CA GLY A 16 0.14 21.72 11.81
C GLY A 16 0.13 20.20 11.82
N GLY A 17 -0.72 19.59 10.99
CA GLY A 17 -0.80 18.13 10.93
C GLY A 17 -1.80 17.52 9.95
N ALA A 18 -2.56 18.30 9.18
CA ALA A 18 -3.52 17.73 8.23
C ALA A 18 -3.03 17.70 6.77
N GLN A 19 -1.98 18.45 6.41
CA GLN A 19 -1.61 18.69 5.00
C GLN A 19 -0.15 18.40 4.61
N ALA A 20 0.60 17.66 5.45
CA ALA A 20 1.82 16.97 4.96
C ALA A 20 1.50 15.60 4.31
N ALA A 21 0.22 15.20 4.32
CA ALA A 21 -0.16 13.80 4.47
C ALA A 21 -0.51 13.08 3.16
N GLU A 22 -1.22 13.72 2.23
CA GLU A 22 -1.80 13.01 1.07
C GLU A 22 -0.73 12.60 0.05
N PRO A 23 0.22 13.47 -0.37
CA PRO A 23 1.23 13.04 -1.31
C PRO A 23 2.21 12.00 -0.76
N GLU A 24 2.54 12.07 0.54
CA GLU A 24 3.42 11.08 1.17
C GLU A 24 2.67 9.77 1.41
N ARG A 25 1.37 9.83 1.72
CA ARG A 25 0.52 8.66 1.87
C ARG A 25 0.30 7.93 0.56
N GLU A 26 0.05 8.62 -0.55
CA GLU A 26 -0.04 8.01 -1.88
C GLU A 26 1.23 7.25 -2.25
N LYS A 27 2.40 7.82 -1.94
CA LYS A 27 3.69 7.15 -2.16
C LYS A 27 3.80 5.88 -1.32
N GLN A 28 3.43 5.94 -0.04
CA GLN A 28 3.40 4.75 0.83
C GLN A 28 2.40 3.70 0.30
N LEU A 29 1.20 4.10 -0.11
CA LEU A 29 0.19 3.21 -0.64
C LEU A 29 0.63 2.55 -1.94
N LEU A 30 1.37 3.26 -2.80
CA LEU A 30 2.00 2.69 -3.99
C LEU A 30 2.99 1.57 -3.63
N GLU A 31 3.90 1.81 -2.67
CA GLU A 31 4.87 0.81 -2.23
C GLU A 31 4.21 -0.40 -1.54
N ILE A 32 3.16 -0.16 -0.77
CA ILE A 32 2.38 -1.24 -0.14
C ILE A 32 1.62 -2.04 -1.21
N ALA A 33 0.97 -1.38 -2.17
CA ALA A 33 0.24 -2.06 -3.25
C ALA A 33 1.16 -2.95 -4.09
N ALA A 34 2.37 -2.48 -4.41
CA ALA A 34 3.38 -3.29 -5.07
C ALA A 34 3.78 -4.53 -4.25
N SER A 35 3.93 -4.36 -2.93
CA SER A 35 4.23 -5.47 -2.02
C SER A 35 3.07 -6.47 -1.93
N CYS A 36 1.83 -5.99 -1.93
CA CYS A 36 0.63 -6.83 -1.94
C CYS A 36 0.52 -7.63 -3.23
N ALA A 37 0.74 -7.00 -4.40
CA ALA A 37 0.79 -7.69 -5.68
C ALA A 37 1.85 -8.80 -5.68
N ALA A 38 3.03 -8.54 -5.11
CA ALA A 38 4.10 -9.52 -4.95
C ALA A 38 3.72 -10.67 -4.00
N PHE A 39 3.04 -10.40 -2.88
CA PHE A 39 2.58 -11.45 -1.97
C PHE A 39 1.51 -12.35 -2.60
N TYR A 40 0.54 -11.80 -3.34
CA TYR A 40 -0.43 -12.64 -4.05
C TYR A 40 0.25 -13.46 -5.15
N GLN A 41 1.19 -12.88 -5.90
CA GLN A 41 1.96 -13.62 -6.91
C GLN A 41 2.77 -14.78 -6.30
N ALA A 42 3.47 -14.54 -5.18
CA ALA A 42 4.22 -15.58 -4.48
C ALA A 42 3.30 -16.63 -3.82
N GLY A 43 2.09 -16.23 -3.44
CA GLY A 43 1.12 -17.05 -2.75
C GLY A 43 0.44 -18.11 -3.61
N PHE A 44 0.32 -17.91 -4.93
CA PHE A 44 -0.31 -18.91 -5.82
C PHE A 44 0.36 -20.27 -5.73
N ASP A 45 1.66 -20.31 -5.99
CA ASP A 45 2.37 -21.57 -6.20
C ASP A 45 2.77 -22.23 -4.88
N ARG A 46 3.02 -21.43 -3.82
CA ARG A 46 3.63 -21.91 -2.58
C ARG A 46 2.68 -22.04 -1.40
N LEU A 47 1.50 -21.43 -1.47
CA LEU A 47 0.53 -21.46 -0.36
C LEU A 47 -0.73 -22.28 -0.64
N ASP A 48 -0.79 -22.95 -1.80
CA ASP A 48 -1.94 -23.75 -2.25
C ASP A 48 -3.25 -22.94 -2.19
N LEU A 49 -3.18 -21.69 -2.64
CA LEU A 49 -4.31 -20.78 -2.68
C LEU A 49 -5.08 -20.96 -3.99
N ALA A 50 -6.41 -20.87 -3.93
CA ALA A 50 -7.24 -20.94 -5.13
C ALA A 50 -6.83 -19.86 -6.15
N VAL A 51 -6.46 -20.29 -7.35
CA VAL A 51 -5.84 -19.42 -8.37
C VAL A 51 -6.73 -18.24 -8.74
N GLU A 52 -7.97 -18.48 -9.16
CA GLU A 52 -8.86 -17.42 -9.67
C GLU A 52 -9.10 -16.25 -8.69
N PRO A 53 -9.56 -16.47 -7.44
CA PRO A 53 -9.81 -15.36 -6.53
C PRO A 53 -8.53 -14.61 -6.16
N ASN A 54 -7.39 -15.30 -6.07
CA ASN A 54 -6.13 -14.66 -5.74
C ASN A 54 -5.56 -13.87 -6.93
N GLU A 55 -5.80 -14.31 -8.18
CA GLU A 55 -5.42 -13.57 -9.39
C GLU A 55 -6.27 -12.32 -9.54
N ALA A 56 -7.56 -12.41 -9.24
CA ALA A 56 -8.41 -11.22 -9.15
C ALA A 56 -7.87 -10.21 -8.10
N ARG A 57 -7.40 -10.67 -6.94
CA ARG A 57 -6.78 -9.82 -5.92
C ARG A 57 -5.47 -9.22 -6.39
N ARG A 58 -4.56 -10.02 -6.94
CA ARG A 58 -3.30 -9.55 -7.52
C ARG A 58 -3.55 -8.44 -8.54
N GLN A 59 -4.47 -8.66 -9.48
CA GLN A 59 -4.81 -7.68 -10.52
C GLN A 59 -5.41 -6.41 -9.94
N ALA A 60 -6.14 -6.48 -8.82
CA ALA A 60 -6.63 -5.29 -8.13
C ALA A 60 -5.48 -4.42 -7.61
N PHE A 61 -4.46 -5.02 -6.98
CA PHE A 61 -3.29 -4.28 -6.53
C PHE A 61 -2.42 -3.76 -7.68
N ILE A 62 -2.31 -4.50 -8.80
CA ILE A 62 -1.61 -4.01 -10.00
C ILE A 62 -2.30 -2.76 -10.56
N ARG A 63 -3.63 -2.74 -10.64
CA ARG A 63 -4.37 -1.54 -11.07
C ARG A 63 -4.11 -0.34 -10.17
N VAL A 64 -4.02 -0.54 -8.86
CA VAL A 64 -3.63 0.52 -7.90
C VAL A 64 -2.21 1.01 -8.21
N VAL A 65 -1.25 0.10 -8.42
CA VAL A 65 0.14 0.46 -8.76
C VAL A 65 0.19 1.27 -10.05
N ASP A 66 -0.53 0.86 -11.08
CA ASP A 66 -0.59 1.57 -12.36
C ASP A 66 -1.17 2.97 -12.20
N ALA A 67 -2.28 3.10 -11.48
CA ALA A 67 -2.95 4.38 -11.26
C ALA A 67 -2.10 5.34 -10.40
N LEU A 68 -1.53 4.87 -9.29
CA LEU A 68 -0.68 5.69 -8.43
C LEU A 68 0.65 6.02 -9.11
N SER A 69 1.30 5.06 -9.77
CA SER A 69 2.52 5.35 -10.54
C SER A 69 2.25 6.38 -11.64
N ALA A 70 1.12 6.33 -12.32
CA ALA A 70 0.75 7.31 -13.32
C ALA A 70 0.67 8.75 -12.77
N LYS A 71 0.21 8.91 -11.53
CA LYS A 71 0.15 10.20 -10.82
C LYS A 71 1.51 10.67 -10.32
N ARG A 72 2.39 9.74 -9.93
CA ARG A 72 3.56 10.03 -9.07
C ARG A 72 4.90 10.03 -9.79
N MET A 73 4.98 9.41 -10.96
CA MET A 73 6.25 9.21 -11.63
C MET A 73 6.16 9.49 -13.14
N PRO A 74 7.27 10.01 -13.73
CA PRO A 74 7.42 10.12 -15.18
C PRO A 74 7.20 8.77 -15.88
N PRO A 75 6.67 8.74 -17.11
CA PRO A 75 6.43 7.50 -17.83
C PRO A 75 7.66 6.58 -17.95
N GLY A 76 8.86 7.13 -18.14
CA GLY A 76 10.11 6.38 -18.28
C GLY A 76 10.55 5.62 -17.02
N ASP A 77 10.06 6.01 -15.84
CA ASP A 77 10.47 5.41 -14.56
C ASP A 77 9.51 4.32 -14.09
N ARG A 78 8.32 4.22 -14.69
CA ARG A 78 7.23 3.32 -14.23
C ARG A 78 7.58 1.85 -14.37
N GLU A 79 8.04 1.45 -15.55
CA GLU A 79 8.39 0.05 -15.81
C GLU A 79 9.61 -0.41 -14.99
N PRO A 80 10.74 0.34 -14.93
CA PRO A 80 11.84 0.00 -14.04
C PRO A 80 11.40 -0.14 -12.58
N TRP A 81 10.58 0.80 -12.10
CA TRP A 81 10.06 0.75 -10.75
C TRP A 81 9.16 -0.47 -10.53
N PHE A 82 8.26 -0.79 -11.46
CA PHE A 82 7.41 -1.98 -11.37
C PHE A 82 8.25 -3.27 -11.32
N ILE A 83 9.27 -3.37 -12.16
CA ILE A 83 10.18 -4.52 -12.17
C ILE A 83 10.87 -4.67 -10.81
N GLU A 84 11.40 -3.60 -10.24
CA GLU A 84 12.09 -3.66 -8.94
C GLU A 84 11.11 -3.99 -7.80
N TYR A 85 9.99 -3.28 -7.72
CA TYR A 85 9.12 -3.30 -6.54
C TYR A 85 8.03 -4.38 -6.58
N VAL A 86 7.66 -4.89 -7.76
CA VAL A 86 6.68 -5.98 -7.88
C VAL A 86 7.39 -7.28 -8.25
N VAL A 87 8.12 -7.32 -9.37
CA VAL A 87 8.74 -8.55 -9.86
C VAL A 87 9.91 -8.99 -8.96
N GLY A 88 10.82 -8.07 -8.66
CA GLY A 88 11.97 -8.32 -7.78
C GLY A 88 11.53 -8.77 -6.39
N ARG A 89 10.57 -8.06 -5.77
CA ARG A 89 10.02 -8.44 -4.46
C ARG A 89 9.32 -9.80 -4.48
N THR A 90 8.62 -10.14 -5.56
CA THR A 90 8.03 -11.48 -5.70
C THR A 90 9.10 -12.56 -5.60
N GLY A 91 10.20 -12.41 -6.36
CA GLY A 91 11.32 -13.36 -6.31
C GLY A 91 11.93 -13.50 -4.91
N ILE A 92 12.06 -12.39 -4.17
CA ILE A 92 12.52 -12.40 -2.78
C ILE A 92 11.56 -13.20 -1.89
N VAL A 93 10.25 -12.95 -1.97
CA VAL A 93 9.26 -13.65 -1.15
C VAL A 93 9.22 -15.14 -1.45
N VAL A 94 9.22 -15.52 -2.73
CA VAL A 94 9.25 -16.94 -3.14
C VAL A 94 10.50 -17.63 -2.58
N ASN A 95 11.68 -17.03 -2.75
CA ASN A 95 12.93 -17.58 -2.22
C ASN A 95 12.89 -17.73 -0.69
N LEU A 96 12.29 -16.77 0.03
CA LEU A 96 12.14 -16.86 1.49
C LEU A 96 11.20 -17.99 1.90
N ILE A 97 10.07 -18.18 1.19
CA ILE A 97 9.15 -19.29 1.44
C ILE A 97 9.87 -20.63 1.21
N ASP A 98 10.62 -20.76 0.12
CA ASP A 98 11.34 -21.99 -0.23
C ASP A 98 12.43 -22.34 0.79
N LEU A 99 13.13 -21.33 1.34
CA LEU A 99 14.20 -21.53 2.31
C LEU A 99 13.69 -21.79 3.74
N LYS A 100 12.57 -21.16 4.13
CA LYS A 100 12.05 -21.20 5.51
C LYS A 100 10.52 -21.22 5.55
N PRO A 101 9.88 -22.29 5.04
CA PRO A 101 8.43 -22.32 4.87
C PRO A 101 7.68 -22.12 6.18
N ASP A 102 8.08 -22.82 7.25
CA ASP A 102 7.39 -22.74 8.55
C ASP A 102 7.45 -21.34 9.19
N GLU A 103 8.52 -20.58 8.92
CA GLU A 103 8.69 -19.22 9.46
C GLU A 103 7.97 -18.18 8.59
N VAL A 104 8.00 -18.34 7.28
CA VAL A 104 7.63 -17.31 6.30
C VAL A 104 6.16 -17.44 5.89
N ILE A 105 5.66 -18.65 5.69
CA ILE A 105 4.27 -18.88 5.25
C ILE A 105 3.24 -18.19 6.16
N PRO A 106 3.31 -18.29 7.51
CA PRO A 106 2.37 -17.60 8.38
C PRO A 106 2.43 -16.08 8.22
N LYS A 107 3.63 -15.52 8.03
CA LYS A 107 3.83 -14.07 7.82
C LYS A 107 3.23 -13.61 6.50
N VAL A 108 3.43 -14.37 5.42
CA VAL A 108 2.83 -14.06 4.10
C VAL A 108 1.31 -14.10 4.18
N ARG A 109 0.72 -15.12 4.81
CA ARG A 109 -0.74 -15.19 5.03
C ARG A 109 -1.28 -14.01 5.84
N SER A 110 -0.58 -13.60 6.89
CA SER A 110 -0.92 -12.41 7.66
C SER A 110 -0.87 -11.14 6.81
N ASN A 111 0.14 -11.01 5.95
CA ASN A 111 0.29 -9.86 5.06
C ASN A 111 -0.80 -9.81 3.99
N LEU A 112 -1.21 -10.95 3.41
CA LEU A 112 -2.34 -10.99 2.47
C LEU A 112 -3.63 -10.45 3.12
N THR A 113 -3.89 -10.82 4.37
CA THR A 113 -5.03 -10.30 5.13
C THR A 113 -4.93 -8.79 5.37
N ALA A 114 -3.72 -8.28 5.64
CA ALA A 114 -3.50 -6.84 5.80
C ALA A 114 -3.67 -6.08 4.47
N CYS A 115 -3.21 -6.66 3.36
CA CYS A 115 -3.39 -6.14 2.01
C CYS A 115 -4.87 -5.96 1.68
N ASP A 116 -5.69 -6.98 1.89
CA ASP A 116 -7.13 -6.92 1.63
C ASP A 116 -7.83 -5.77 2.40
N LYS A 117 -7.39 -5.49 3.63
CA LYS A 117 -7.95 -4.40 4.45
C LYS A 117 -7.57 -3.02 3.94
N LEU A 118 -6.41 -2.87 3.31
CA LEU A 118 -5.93 -1.60 2.79
C LEU A 118 -6.40 -1.31 1.36
N LEU A 119 -6.90 -2.32 0.64
CA LEU A 119 -7.33 -2.17 -0.75
C LEU A 119 -8.38 -1.05 -0.96
N PRO A 120 -9.38 -0.84 -0.08
CA PRO A 120 -10.31 0.29 -0.22
C PRO A 120 -9.59 1.65 -0.16
N GLU A 121 -8.70 1.85 0.80
CA GLU A 121 -7.92 3.10 0.93
C GLU A 121 -7.04 3.33 -0.29
N MET A 122 -6.40 2.27 -0.78
CA MET A 122 -5.60 2.31 -2.00
C MET A 122 -6.42 2.68 -3.23
N ASN A 123 -7.62 2.11 -3.39
CA ASN A 123 -8.52 2.44 -4.49
C ASN A 123 -8.98 3.90 -4.44
N ALA A 124 -9.33 4.40 -3.25
CA ALA A 124 -9.68 5.81 -3.04
C ALA A 124 -8.53 6.73 -3.47
N ALA A 125 -7.31 6.49 -2.98
CA ALA A 125 -6.12 7.26 -3.34
C ALA A 125 -5.79 7.15 -4.84
N ALA A 126 -6.01 5.97 -5.44
CA ALA A 126 -5.80 5.74 -6.87
C ALA A 126 -6.88 6.40 -7.75
N GLY A 127 -8.06 6.73 -7.21
CA GLY A 127 -9.21 7.20 -7.96
C GLY A 127 -9.89 6.08 -8.76
N LEU A 128 -9.99 4.88 -8.16
CA LEU A 128 -10.54 3.66 -8.76
C LEU A 128 -11.90 3.24 -8.16
N GLU A 129 -12.53 4.10 -7.36
CA GLU A 129 -13.85 3.86 -6.73
C GLU A 129 -15.02 4.03 -7.70
#